data_AF-V2WQJ7-F1
#
_entry.id   AF-V2WQJ7-F1
#
_cell.length_a   1.000
_cell.length_b   1.000
_cell.length_c   1.000
_cell.angle_alpha   90.00
_cell.angle_beta   90.00
_cell.angle_gamma   90.00
#
_symmetry.space_group_name_H-M   'P 1'
#
loop_
_entity.id
_entity.type
_entity.pdbx_description
1 polymer ?
#
loop_
_entity_poly.entity_id
_entity_poly.type
_entity_poly.pdbx_seq_one_letter_code
_entity_poly.pdbx_strand_id
1 'polypeptide(L)'
;MTTRRLSKILSWMTPNSKDRRNELAGNERVTPSAANNWANLPTFDKLPKFKDFDGCAWEIWGKDDELGTVNLLTEDVVKKAASEEIKSGRAVSLNWPLQFPHKPLFGRKTPEVIMKPRAGRPGRDDEININTQSGSQWDGLRHFGLMDHGVFYNDIHMDTMSGGVIPIADPKNIDPALARIGIQKWAEHGISGRGVLVDLVRYYATNPDGGPERQLPYDPWSTHPITVKEIETVAAHQGVKFRQGDILILRVGFIKKYHESTQNERDALVSRPEQFAGIEQSDEMKRFLWNNHFAAVASDQPALERWPTPEGTPHMHQTILGLWGMPIGEMFDVEKLSEVCAETGRYTFFFSSWPLPIIGGCASPPNAAAYF
;
A
#
# COMPACT_ATOMS: atom_id res chain seq x y z
N MET A 1 68.20 -16.43 -37.14
CA MET A 1 67.13 -17.44 -37.24
C MET A 1 65.80 -16.69 -37.19
N THR A 2 65.29 -16.30 -38.36
CA THR A 2 64.06 -16.84 -39.01
C THR A 2 62.79 -16.40 -38.27
N THR A 3 61.82 -15.65 -38.81
CA THR A 3 61.53 -15.17 -40.19
C THR A 3 60.34 -14.20 -40.16
N ARG A 4 60.42 -13.08 -40.93
CA ARG A 4 59.41 -12.43 -41.83
C ARG A 4 57.96 -12.20 -41.32
N ARG A 5 57.24 -11.11 -41.64
CA ARG A 5 57.39 -10.00 -42.61
C ARG A 5 56.33 -8.91 -42.33
N LEU A 6 56.71 -7.66 -42.61
CA LEU A 6 55.88 -6.47 -42.77
C LEU A 6 55.13 -6.42 -44.12
N SER A 7 53.95 -5.77 -44.14
CA SER A 7 53.49 -4.79 -45.17
C SER A 7 52.13 -4.19 -44.73
N LYS A 8 52.01 -2.92 -44.30
CA LYS A 8 51.87 -1.64 -45.07
C LYS A 8 50.61 -1.61 -45.98
N ILE A 9 49.78 -0.57 -46.15
CA ILE A 9 49.66 0.86 -45.74
C ILE A 9 48.28 1.38 -46.26
N LEU A 10 47.73 2.42 -45.60
CA LEU A 10 46.70 3.44 -45.97
C LEU A 10 45.86 3.30 -47.27
N SER A 11 44.54 3.57 -47.20
CA SER A 11 43.93 4.91 -47.39
C SER A 11 42.38 4.88 -47.52
N TRP A 12 41.74 5.84 -46.85
CA TRP A 12 40.57 6.65 -47.24
C TRP A 12 39.47 6.03 -48.11
N MET A 13 38.25 5.95 -47.55
CA MET A 13 37.03 6.54 -48.13
C MET A 13 35.89 6.49 -47.10
N THR A 14 35.45 7.68 -46.69
CA THR A 14 34.13 7.92 -46.07
C THR A 14 33.00 7.53 -47.03
N PRO A 15 31.90 6.99 -46.50
CA PRO A 15 30.59 7.34 -47.03
C PRO A 15 29.75 8.05 -45.99
N ASN A 16 29.56 9.34 -46.26
CA ASN A 16 28.31 10.07 -46.16
C ASN A 16 27.43 9.84 -44.91
N SER A 17 27.58 10.77 -43.97
CA SER A 17 26.52 11.21 -43.08
C SER A 17 25.37 11.83 -43.88
N LYS A 18 24.31 11.06 -44.13
CA LYS A 18 22.92 11.50 -44.34
C LYS A 18 22.08 10.22 -44.44
N ASP A 19 20.88 10.26 -43.85
CA ASP A 19 19.91 9.16 -43.83
C ASP A 19 20.13 8.05 -42.78
N ARG A 20 19.98 8.45 -41.52
CA ARG A 20 19.26 7.68 -40.49
C ARG A 20 18.89 8.60 -39.31
N ARG A 21 18.17 9.66 -39.63
CA ARG A 21 17.41 10.47 -38.66
C ARG A 21 15.94 10.27 -39.00
N ASN A 22 15.32 9.30 -38.35
CA ASN A 22 13.88 9.18 -38.04
C ASN A 22 13.55 7.71 -37.79
N GLU A 23 13.89 7.24 -36.58
CA GLU A 23 13.24 6.11 -35.91
C GLU A 23 13.50 6.28 -34.40
N LEU A 24 13.15 7.48 -33.91
CA LEU A 24 13.00 7.79 -32.50
C LEU A 24 11.63 8.45 -32.37
N ALA A 25 10.61 7.63 -32.52
CA ALA A 25 9.20 7.94 -32.28
C ALA A 25 8.56 6.60 -31.85
N GLY A 26 7.92 6.45 -30.70
CA GLY A 26 7.75 7.35 -29.59
C GLY A 26 7.81 6.55 -28.29
N ASN A 27 8.35 7.18 -27.26
CA ASN A 27 8.00 6.82 -25.90
C ASN A 27 6.60 7.39 -25.70
N GLU A 28 5.58 6.69 -26.19
CA GLU A 28 4.21 6.99 -25.79
C GLU A 28 4.19 6.78 -24.28
N ARG A 29 4.10 7.89 -23.53
CA ARG A 29 3.50 7.80 -22.21
C ARG A 29 2.18 7.09 -22.45
N VAL A 30 2.03 5.89 -21.87
CA VAL A 30 0.72 5.27 -21.73
C VAL A 30 -0.07 6.25 -20.89
N THR A 31 -0.77 7.16 -21.56
CA THR A 31 -1.89 7.87 -20.96
C THR A 31 -2.84 6.77 -20.50
N PRO A 32 -3.19 6.70 -19.20
CA PRO A 32 -4.24 5.79 -18.76
C PRO A 32 -5.43 6.01 -19.69
N SER A 33 -5.92 4.93 -20.32
CA SER A 33 -6.99 5.08 -21.29
C SER A 33 -8.16 5.79 -20.60
N ALA A 34 -8.59 6.92 -21.16
CA ALA A 34 -9.67 7.75 -20.65
C ALA A 34 -11.07 7.08 -20.75
N ALA A 35 -11.18 5.74 -20.65
CA ALA A 35 -12.39 5.02 -21.00
C ALA A 35 -12.67 3.72 -20.23
N ASN A 36 -11.89 3.34 -19.22
CA ASN A 36 -12.27 2.17 -18.41
C ASN A 36 -13.27 2.58 -17.33
N ASN A 37 -14.54 2.67 -17.71
CA ASN A 37 -15.62 2.82 -16.76
C ASN A 37 -15.93 1.46 -16.12
N TRP A 38 -15.40 1.24 -14.91
CA TRP A 38 -15.58 0.02 -14.13
C TRP A 38 -16.98 -0.09 -13.49
N ALA A 39 -18.03 0.36 -14.19
CA ALA A 39 -19.39 0.45 -13.65
C ALA A 39 -20.05 -0.89 -13.33
N ASN A 40 -19.55 -1.99 -13.90
CA ASN A 40 -20.18 -3.32 -13.82
C ASN A 40 -19.17 -4.40 -13.41
N LEU A 41 -18.45 -4.18 -12.30
CA LEU A 41 -17.57 -5.20 -11.75
C LEU A 41 -18.37 -6.40 -11.21
N PRO A 42 -17.86 -7.63 -11.34
CA PRO A 42 -18.49 -8.80 -10.75
C PRO A 42 -18.48 -8.69 -9.22
N THR A 43 -19.50 -9.25 -8.58
CA THR A 43 -19.47 -9.48 -7.13
C THR A 43 -18.46 -10.57 -6.79
N PHE A 44 -18.05 -10.66 -5.52
CA PHE A 44 -17.10 -11.68 -5.04
C PHE A 44 -17.53 -13.10 -5.41
N ASP A 45 -18.82 -13.43 -5.32
CA ASP A 45 -19.36 -14.75 -5.76
C ASP A 45 -19.19 -15.06 -7.24
N LYS A 46 -19.10 -14.03 -8.07
CA LYS A 46 -19.02 -14.15 -9.52
C LYS A 46 -17.58 -14.13 -10.03
N LEU A 47 -16.62 -13.83 -9.16
CA LEU A 47 -15.21 -13.93 -9.48
C LEU A 47 -14.82 -15.41 -9.66
N PRO A 48 -13.95 -15.72 -10.65
CA PRO A 48 -13.41 -17.05 -10.83
C PRO A 48 -12.73 -17.61 -9.58
N LYS A 49 -12.63 -18.93 -9.50
CA LYS A 49 -11.77 -19.61 -8.52
C LYS A 49 -10.35 -19.72 -9.08
N PHE A 50 -9.36 -19.62 -8.21
CA PHE A 50 -7.99 -20.06 -8.49
C PHE A 50 -7.64 -21.21 -7.55
N LYS A 51 -7.67 -22.44 -8.08
CA LYS A 51 -7.45 -23.66 -7.30
C LYS A 51 -8.42 -23.74 -6.11
N ASP A 52 -7.92 -23.71 -4.88
CA ASP A 52 -8.66 -23.74 -3.62
C ASP A 52 -9.07 -22.34 -3.11
N PHE A 53 -8.66 -21.27 -3.78
CA PHE A 53 -9.04 -19.91 -3.45
C PHE A 53 -10.27 -19.45 -4.25
N ASP A 54 -11.28 -18.97 -3.53
CA ASP A 54 -12.44 -18.30 -4.11
C ASP A 54 -12.15 -16.81 -4.34
N GLY A 55 -12.78 -16.24 -5.36
CA GLY A 55 -12.76 -14.80 -5.56
C GLY A 55 -11.48 -14.25 -6.20
N CYS A 56 -10.95 -14.92 -7.22
CA CYS A 56 -9.79 -14.47 -7.97
C CYS A 56 -10.16 -13.34 -8.94
N ALA A 57 -9.52 -12.17 -8.81
CA ALA A 57 -9.78 -11.02 -9.68
C ALA A 57 -8.73 -10.83 -10.78
N TRP A 58 -7.97 -11.88 -11.08
CA TRP A 58 -7.07 -11.86 -12.22
C TRP A 58 -7.87 -11.66 -13.51
N GLU A 59 -7.24 -11.03 -14.49
CA GLU A 59 -7.84 -10.63 -15.78
C GLU A 59 -8.94 -9.55 -15.72
N ILE A 60 -9.48 -9.17 -14.56
CA ILE A 60 -10.50 -8.10 -14.42
C ILE A 60 -10.01 -6.77 -15.03
N TRP A 61 -8.73 -6.46 -14.81
CA TRP A 61 -8.07 -5.25 -15.30
C TRP A 61 -7.26 -5.49 -16.59
N GLY A 62 -7.31 -6.70 -17.13
CA GLY A 62 -6.47 -7.17 -18.24
C GLY A 62 -5.36 -8.13 -17.79
N LYS A 63 -4.92 -9.01 -18.71
CA LYS A 63 -3.94 -10.08 -18.45
C LYS A 63 -2.55 -9.58 -18.03
N ASP A 64 -2.18 -8.39 -18.50
CA ASP A 64 -0.87 -7.78 -18.27
C ASP A 64 -0.94 -6.69 -17.17
N ASP A 65 -2.02 -6.68 -16.38
CA ASP A 65 -2.21 -5.68 -15.33
C ASP A 65 -1.17 -5.80 -14.23
N GLU A 66 -0.74 -4.65 -13.73
CA GLU A 66 0.25 -4.49 -12.67
C GLU A 66 -0.20 -3.53 -11.56
N LEU A 67 -1.45 -3.05 -11.62
CA LEU A 67 -2.00 -2.08 -10.67
C LEU A 67 -3.02 -2.69 -9.71
N GLY A 68 -3.75 -3.73 -10.12
CA GLY A 68 -4.84 -4.33 -9.36
C GLY A 68 -5.97 -3.33 -9.12
N THR A 69 -6.50 -3.25 -7.90
CA THR A 69 -7.64 -2.36 -7.59
C THR A 69 -7.30 -0.88 -7.68
N VAL A 70 -6.02 -0.48 -7.78
CA VAL A 70 -5.62 0.91 -8.04
C VAL A 70 -6.18 1.42 -9.38
N ASN A 71 -6.48 0.53 -10.33
CA ASN A 71 -7.18 0.87 -11.57
C ASN A 71 -8.56 1.53 -11.35
N LEU A 72 -9.17 1.38 -10.17
CA LEU A 72 -10.42 2.05 -9.79
C LEU A 72 -10.25 3.57 -9.63
N LEU A 73 -9.03 4.04 -9.39
CA LEU A 73 -8.71 5.46 -9.18
C LEU A 73 -8.52 6.17 -10.52
N THR A 74 -9.56 6.13 -11.36
CA THR A 74 -9.56 6.81 -12.66
C THR A 74 -9.52 8.32 -12.50
N GLU A 75 -9.12 9.05 -13.55
CA GLU A 75 -9.07 10.52 -13.54
C GLU A 75 -10.41 11.14 -13.10
N ASP A 76 -11.55 10.58 -13.53
CA ASP A 76 -12.88 11.06 -13.13
C ASP A 76 -13.18 10.79 -11.65
N VAL A 77 -12.80 9.62 -11.13
CA VAL A 77 -12.95 9.29 -9.70
C VAL A 77 -12.10 10.22 -8.84
N VAL A 78 -10.83 10.44 -9.22
CA VAL A 78 -9.92 11.33 -8.49
C VAL A 78 -10.39 12.78 -8.56
N LYS A 79 -10.78 13.26 -9.74
CA LYS A 79 -11.31 14.62 -9.94
C LYS A 79 -12.57 14.86 -9.13
N LYS A 80 -13.50 13.90 -9.13
CA LYS A 80 -14.72 13.95 -8.33
C LYS A 80 -14.38 14.03 -6.84
N ALA A 81 -13.54 13.14 -6.34
CA ALA A 81 -13.10 13.14 -4.95
C ALA A 81 -12.45 14.47 -4.55
N ALA A 82 -11.54 15.02 -5.36
CA ALA A 82 -10.91 16.31 -5.09
C ALA A 82 -11.94 17.44 -5.01
N SER A 83 -12.88 17.48 -5.95
CA SER A 83 -13.93 18.50 -5.99
C SER A 83 -14.94 18.41 -4.85
N GLU A 84 -15.27 17.18 -4.42
CA GLU A 84 -16.24 16.90 -3.36
C GLU A 84 -15.66 17.04 -1.97
N GLU A 85 -14.37 16.71 -1.79
CA GLU A 85 -13.81 16.52 -0.47
C GLU A 85 -12.91 17.67 0.01
N ILE A 86 -12.20 18.37 -0.88
CA ILE A 86 -11.34 19.51 -0.51
C ILE A 86 -12.17 20.79 -0.42
N LYS A 87 -12.54 21.20 0.80
CA LYS A 87 -13.38 22.37 1.10
C LYS A 87 -12.65 23.42 1.93
N SER A 88 -11.88 22.99 2.91
CA SER A 88 -11.16 23.85 3.85
C SER A 88 -9.68 24.06 3.48
N GLY A 89 -9.10 23.13 2.72
CA GLY A 89 -7.66 23.05 2.46
C GLY A 89 -6.84 22.55 3.64
N ARG A 90 -7.48 22.14 4.76
CA ARG A 90 -6.78 21.55 5.91
C ARG A 90 -6.19 20.20 5.50
N ALA A 91 -4.88 20.06 5.68
CA ALA A 91 -4.15 18.83 5.42
C ALA A 91 -3.77 18.13 6.73
N VAL A 92 -3.80 16.79 6.73
CA VAL A 92 -3.39 15.93 7.84
C VAL A 92 -2.45 14.86 7.30
N SER A 93 -1.22 14.80 7.82
CA SER A 93 -0.29 13.68 7.53
C SER A 93 -0.80 12.41 8.20
N LEU A 94 -0.72 11.29 7.48
CA LEU A 94 -1.09 9.96 7.99
C LEU A 94 0.13 9.05 8.20
N ASN A 95 1.32 9.64 8.19
CA ASN A 95 2.59 8.94 8.32
C ASN A 95 3.03 8.97 9.78
N TRP A 96 3.25 7.79 10.35
CA TRP A 96 3.95 7.65 11.61
C TRP A 96 5.45 7.92 11.38
N PRO A 97 6.17 8.53 12.35
CA PRO A 97 7.57 8.83 12.14
C PRO A 97 8.37 7.56 11.86
N LEU A 98 9.39 7.66 11.00
CA LEU A 98 10.15 6.50 10.53
C LEU A 98 10.78 5.67 11.68
N GLN A 99 11.07 6.29 12.82
CA GLN A 99 11.63 5.65 13.99
C GLN A 99 10.59 4.86 14.82
N PHE A 100 9.33 4.84 14.40
CA PHE A 100 8.22 4.22 15.11
C PHE A 100 7.64 3.00 14.35
N PRO A 101 7.25 1.94 15.08
CA PRO A 101 7.55 1.74 16.50
C PRO A 101 9.06 1.55 16.71
N HIS A 102 9.57 1.97 17.87
CA HIS A 102 11.01 1.92 18.16
C HIS A 102 11.62 0.52 17.95
N LYS A 103 10.86 -0.52 18.33
CA LYS A 103 11.15 -1.92 18.00
C LYS A 103 10.10 -2.42 17.03
N PRO A 104 10.43 -2.61 15.75
CA PRO A 104 9.50 -3.14 14.76
C PRO A 104 9.00 -4.54 15.10
N LEU A 105 7.77 -4.82 14.67
CA LEU A 105 7.09 -6.09 14.89
C LEU A 105 7.54 -7.12 13.83
N PHE A 106 7.14 -8.39 14.02
CA PHE A 106 7.43 -9.49 13.09
C PHE A 106 8.93 -9.69 12.78
N GLY A 107 9.79 -9.43 13.76
CA GLY A 107 11.25 -9.57 13.61
C GLY A 107 11.89 -8.61 12.60
N ARG A 108 11.18 -7.54 12.19
CA ARG A 108 11.66 -6.58 11.20
C ARG A 108 12.78 -5.69 11.79
N LYS A 109 13.67 -5.21 10.92
CA LYS A 109 14.85 -4.42 11.33
C LYS A 109 14.44 -3.02 11.80
N THR A 110 14.98 -2.58 12.95
CA THR A 110 14.87 -1.19 13.41
C THR A 110 15.46 -0.21 12.38
N PRO A 111 14.72 0.85 12.01
CA PRO A 111 15.20 1.90 11.12
C PRO A 111 16.43 2.62 11.68
N GLU A 112 17.42 2.86 10.83
CA GLU A 112 18.65 3.59 11.15
C GLU A 112 18.70 4.89 10.34
N VAL A 113 18.99 6.01 11.02
CA VAL A 113 19.17 7.33 10.41
C VAL A 113 20.53 7.88 10.81
N ILE A 114 21.43 8.04 9.85
CA ILE A 114 22.80 8.53 10.06
C ILE A 114 22.84 10.00 9.64
N MET A 115 22.93 10.91 10.61
CA MET A 115 23.02 12.34 10.36
C MET A 115 24.48 12.76 10.09
N LYS A 116 24.75 13.37 8.94
CA LYS A 116 26.09 13.73 8.45
C LYS A 116 26.28 15.25 8.38
N PRO A 117 26.78 15.91 9.44
CA PRO A 117 27.12 17.32 9.40
C PRO A 117 28.38 17.56 8.55
N ARG A 118 28.41 18.67 7.80
CA ARG A 118 29.59 19.11 7.06
C ARG A 118 30.54 19.87 7.98
N ALA A 119 31.78 19.40 8.08
CA ALA A 119 32.79 20.04 8.92
C ALA A 119 33.00 21.52 8.54
N GLY A 120 32.88 22.42 9.52
CA GLY A 120 33.13 23.85 9.36
C GLY A 120 32.13 24.62 8.45
N ARG A 121 30.98 24.03 8.08
CA ARG A 121 29.95 24.69 7.25
C ARG A 121 28.53 24.40 7.75
N PRO A 122 27.56 25.32 7.60
CA PRO A 122 26.16 25.06 7.94
C PRO A 122 25.47 24.20 6.87
N GLY A 123 25.89 22.94 6.73
CA GLY A 123 25.28 21.96 5.83
C GLY A 123 25.16 20.59 6.49
N ARG A 124 24.07 19.87 6.22
CA ARG A 124 23.77 18.53 6.74
C ARG A 124 23.16 17.68 5.64
N ASP A 125 23.62 16.44 5.56
CA ASP A 125 23.03 15.38 4.73
C ASP A 125 22.68 14.21 5.69
N ASP A 126 21.75 13.33 5.31
CA ASP A 126 21.37 12.16 6.11
C ASP A 126 21.39 10.88 5.24
N GLU A 127 21.62 9.72 5.85
CA GLU A 127 21.41 8.40 5.24
C GLU A 127 20.37 7.63 6.03
N ILE A 128 19.51 6.88 5.32
CA ILE A 128 18.50 6.03 5.92
C ILE A 128 18.72 4.57 5.51
N ASN A 129 18.60 3.65 6.48
CA ASN A 129 18.60 2.22 6.26
C ASN A 129 17.38 1.62 6.95
N ILE A 130 16.43 1.16 6.14
CA ILE A 130 15.08 0.81 6.61
C ILE A 130 14.66 -0.54 6.04
N ASN A 131 13.89 -1.28 6.83
CA ASN A 131 12.96 -2.25 6.28
C ASN A 131 11.66 -1.51 5.99
N THR A 132 11.15 -1.60 4.76
CA THR A 132 9.99 -0.81 4.30
C THR A 132 8.69 -1.21 4.98
N GLN A 133 8.69 -2.33 5.71
CA GLN A 133 7.58 -2.83 6.50
C GLN A 133 7.70 -2.51 8.01
N SER A 134 8.69 -1.73 8.44
CA SER A 134 8.94 -1.52 9.87
C SER A 134 8.04 -0.49 10.55
N GLY A 135 7.22 0.28 9.82
CA GLY A 135 6.37 1.36 10.35
C GLY A 135 5.18 1.63 9.43
N SER A 136 4.70 2.86 9.29
CA SER A 136 3.67 3.15 8.27
C SER A 136 4.12 2.66 6.89
N GLN A 137 3.29 1.88 6.19
CA GLN A 137 3.66 1.29 4.89
C GLN A 137 2.46 1.06 3.98
N TRP A 138 2.75 0.98 2.68
CA TRP A 138 1.96 0.21 1.73
C TRP A 138 2.66 -1.10 1.43
N ASP A 139 1.94 -2.21 1.56
CA ASP A 139 2.34 -3.50 1.03
C ASP A 139 1.88 -3.65 -0.42
N GLY A 140 2.85 -3.93 -1.27
CA GLY A 140 2.69 -4.11 -2.70
C GLY A 140 2.46 -5.55 -3.12
N LEU A 141 2.24 -5.73 -4.42
CA LEU A 141 1.87 -7.02 -5.03
C LEU A 141 2.96 -8.10 -4.92
N ARG A 142 4.19 -7.72 -4.57
CA ARG A 142 5.32 -8.63 -4.30
C ARG A 142 5.50 -8.93 -2.81
N HIS A 143 4.67 -8.38 -1.92
CA HIS A 143 4.83 -8.57 -0.47
C HIS A 143 4.31 -9.95 -0.03
N PHE A 144 3.10 -10.31 -0.46
CA PHE A 144 2.41 -11.52 0.00
C PHE A 144 1.68 -12.20 -1.16
N GLY A 145 2.18 -13.37 -1.57
CA GLY A 145 1.57 -14.21 -2.61
C GLY A 145 0.71 -15.33 -2.02
N LEU A 146 0.22 -16.22 -2.89
CA LEU A 146 -0.45 -17.47 -2.52
C LEU A 146 0.62 -18.51 -2.16
N MET A 147 0.87 -18.71 -0.87
CA MET A 147 2.04 -19.44 -0.37
C MET A 147 2.13 -20.87 -0.87
N ASP A 148 1.03 -21.62 -0.76
CA ASP A 148 0.98 -23.04 -1.15
C ASP A 148 1.09 -23.25 -2.66
N HIS A 149 0.96 -22.18 -3.44
CA HIS A 149 1.00 -22.19 -4.90
C HIS A 149 2.25 -21.55 -5.50
N GLY A 150 3.08 -20.88 -4.69
CA GLY A 150 4.31 -20.23 -5.14
C GLY A 150 4.09 -19.09 -6.14
N VAL A 151 2.93 -18.43 -6.11
CA VAL A 151 2.56 -17.37 -7.08
C VAL A 151 2.12 -16.08 -6.39
N PHE A 152 2.38 -14.95 -7.04
CA PHE A 152 1.89 -13.63 -6.68
C PHE A 152 0.72 -13.23 -7.59
N TYR A 153 0.30 -11.97 -7.51
CA TYR A 153 -0.75 -11.39 -8.34
C TYR A 153 -0.56 -11.69 -9.83
N ASN A 154 -1.66 -12.03 -10.53
CA ASN A 154 -1.70 -12.42 -11.94
C ASN A 154 -0.77 -13.61 -12.29
N ASP A 155 -0.78 -14.66 -11.47
CA ASP A 155 -0.06 -15.92 -11.67
C ASP A 155 1.47 -15.79 -11.82
N ILE A 156 2.05 -14.73 -11.24
CA ILE A 156 3.49 -14.49 -11.34
C ILE A 156 4.22 -15.44 -10.39
N HIS A 157 4.89 -16.44 -10.94
CA HIS A 157 5.61 -17.43 -10.16
C HIS A 157 6.80 -16.83 -9.41
N MET A 158 6.99 -17.22 -8.16
CA MET A 158 8.05 -16.68 -7.28
C MET A 158 9.45 -16.87 -7.85
N ASP A 159 9.68 -17.95 -8.61
CA ASP A 159 10.97 -18.25 -9.25
C ASP A 159 11.38 -17.23 -10.34
N THR A 160 10.43 -16.41 -10.80
CA THR A 160 10.70 -15.32 -11.75
C THR A 160 11.14 -14.04 -11.05
N MET A 161 11.09 -13.99 -9.72
CA MET A 161 11.45 -12.81 -8.94
C MET A 161 12.88 -12.91 -8.43
N SER A 162 13.66 -11.85 -8.68
CA SER A 162 15.01 -11.73 -8.15
C SER A 162 15.00 -11.36 -6.66
N GLY A 163 15.88 -11.97 -5.88
CA GLY A 163 16.12 -11.64 -4.46
C GLY A 163 17.54 -11.10 -4.23
N GLY A 164 17.75 -10.45 -3.09
CA GLY A 164 19.05 -9.92 -2.66
C GLY A 164 19.30 -8.46 -3.05
N VAL A 165 20.57 -8.07 -3.13
CA VAL A 165 20.96 -6.70 -3.53
C VAL A 165 20.92 -6.62 -5.06
N ILE A 166 20.02 -5.80 -5.60
CA ILE A 166 19.81 -5.67 -7.04
C ILE A 166 20.38 -4.33 -7.53
N PRO A 167 21.57 -4.30 -8.16
CA PRO A 167 22.11 -3.08 -8.71
C PRO A 167 21.41 -2.68 -10.02
N ILE A 168 21.02 -1.42 -10.15
CA ILE A 168 20.54 -0.84 -11.41
C ILE A 168 21.70 -0.06 -12.03
N ALA A 169 22.48 -0.75 -12.87
CA ALA A 169 23.69 -0.17 -13.47
C ALA A 169 23.39 0.91 -14.52
N ASP A 170 22.30 0.74 -15.30
CA ASP A 170 21.79 1.72 -16.24
C ASP A 170 20.32 2.02 -15.94
N PRO A 171 19.98 3.20 -15.39
CA PRO A 171 18.60 3.56 -15.09
C PRO A 171 17.71 3.74 -16.33
N LYS A 172 18.28 3.73 -17.54
CA LYS A 172 17.54 3.79 -18.81
C LYS A 172 17.26 2.41 -19.41
N ASN A 173 17.84 1.35 -18.87
CA ASN A 173 17.70 -0.01 -19.37
C ASN A 173 17.40 -0.97 -18.21
N ILE A 174 16.16 -0.95 -17.76
CA ILE A 174 15.65 -1.77 -16.65
C ILE A 174 15.06 -3.05 -17.25
N ASP A 175 15.45 -4.21 -16.71
CA ASP A 175 14.81 -5.48 -17.05
C ASP A 175 13.31 -5.43 -16.67
N PRO A 176 12.37 -5.61 -17.63
CA PRO A 176 10.95 -5.64 -17.33
C PRO A 176 10.56 -6.68 -16.28
N ALA A 177 11.23 -7.84 -16.22
CA ALA A 177 10.96 -8.86 -15.21
C ALA A 177 11.32 -8.37 -13.79
N LEU A 178 12.41 -7.60 -13.67
CA LEU A 178 12.78 -6.98 -12.40
C LEU A 178 11.73 -5.97 -11.93
N ALA A 179 11.15 -5.20 -12.85
CA ALA A 179 10.17 -4.16 -12.51
C ALA A 179 8.75 -4.70 -12.29
N ARG A 180 8.40 -5.85 -12.86
CA ARG A 180 7.02 -6.34 -12.97
C ARG A 180 6.25 -6.31 -11.63
N ILE A 181 5.06 -5.73 -11.53
CA ILE A 181 4.24 -5.60 -10.30
C ILE A 181 4.97 -4.98 -9.07
N GLY A 182 6.09 -4.30 -9.28
CA GLY A 182 6.80 -3.61 -8.20
C GLY A 182 6.07 -2.32 -7.77
N ILE A 183 6.34 -1.87 -6.55
CA ILE A 183 5.69 -0.71 -5.91
C ILE A 183 5.80 0.58 -6.74
N GLN A 184 6.81 0.69 -7.61
CA GLN A 184 6.96 1.83 -8.51
C GLN A 184 5.78 2.01 -9.47
N LYS A 185 5.04 0.95 -9.81
CA LYS A 185 3.82 1.05 -10.65
C LYS A 185 2.75 1.90 -9.96
N TRP A 186 2.59 1.72 -8.64
CA TRP A 186 1.71 2.57 -7.84
C TRP A 186 2.32 3.95 -7.58
N ALA A 187 3.64 4.08 -7.54
CA ALA A 187 4.29 5.40 -7.46
C ALA A 187 4.12 6.22 -8.76
N GLU A 188 4.05 5.56 -9.91
CA GLU A 188 3.79 6.20 -11.22
C GLU A 188 2.32 6.65 -11.36
N HIS A 189 1.39 5.83 -10.86
CA HIS A 189 -0.05 6.14 -10.89
C HIS A 189 -0.48 7.11 -9.76
N GLY A 190 0.09 6.94 -8.57
CA GLY A 190 -0.39 7.52 -7.33
C GLY A 190 -1.58 6.76 -6.74
N ILE A 191 -1.70 6.74 -5.42
CA ILE A 191 -2.88 6.23 -4.70
C ILE A 191 -3.62 7.46 -4.17
N SER A 192 -4.46 8.05 -5.01
CA SER A 192 -5.19 9.28 -4.70
C SER A 192 -6.66 9.13 -5.05
N GLY A 193 -7.55 9.66 -4.21
CA GLY A 193 -9.00 9.46 -4.36
C GLY A 193 -9.77 9.90 -3.13
N ARG A 194 -10.96 9.31 -2.93
CA ARG A 194 -11.76 9.57 -1.74
C ARG A 194 -11.34 8.61 -0.63
N GLY A 195 -10.79 9.17 0.46
CA GLY A 195 -10.53 8.43 1.69
C GLY A 195 -11.76 8.39 2.58
N VAL A 196 -11.93 7.29 3.29
CA VAL A 196 -13.02 7.07 4.25
C VAL A 196 -12.42 6.54 5.54
N LEU A 197 -12.59 7.27 6.64
CA LEU A 197 -12.21 6.78 7.97
C LEU A 197 -13.40 6.07 8.61
N VAL A 198 -13.21 4.83 9.06
CA VAL A 198 -14.12 4.16 10.00
C VAL A 198 -13.43 4.14 11.36
N ASP A 199 -13.96 4.89 12.33
CA ASP A 199 -13.30 5.18 13.60
C ASP A 199 -13.92 4.41 14.76
N LEU A 200 -13.52 3.14 14.92
CA LEU A 200 -14.04 2.27 15.98
C LEU A 200 -13.68 2.82 17.36
N VAL A 201 -12.46 3.30 17.51
CA VAL A 201 -11.96 3.82 18.79
C VAL A 201 -12.80 4.99 19.27
N ARG A 202 -13.09 5.96 18.40
CA ARG A 202 -13.92 7.11 18.76
C ARG A 202 -15.38 6.72 18.94
N TYR A 203 -15.91 5.85 18.09
CA TYR A 203 -17.29 5.35 18.21
C TYR A 203 -17.57 4.77 19.60
N TYR A 204 -16.67 3.93 20.13
CA TYR A 204 -16.83 3.39 21.48
C TYR A 204 -16.64 4.46 22.56
N ALA A 205 -15.70 5.41 22.38
CA ALA A 205 -15.47 6.48 23.34
C ALA A 205 -16.66 7.45 23.48
N THR A 206 -17.29 7.87 22.38
CA THR A 206 -18.31 8.95 22.39
C THR A 206 -19.71 8.49 22.77
N ASN A 207 -19.94 7.19 22.87
CA ASN A 207 -21.18 6.59 23.34
C ASN A 207 -22.47 7.12 22.64
N PRO A 208 -22.75 6.63 21.42
CA PRO A 208 -23.86 7.12 20.58
C PRO A 208 -25.25 7.14 21.26
N ASP A 209 -25.46 6.24 22.21
CA ASP A 209 -26.76 5.98 22.85
C ASP A 209 -27.00 6.84 24.12
N GLY A 210 -26.13 7.81 24.40
CA GLY A 210 -26.26 8.72 25.55
C GLY A 210 -25.90 8.13 26.92
N GLY A 211 -25.27 6.96 26.95
CA GLY A 211 -24.74 6.33 28.17
C GLY A 211 -23.37 6.88 28.62
N PRO A 212 -22.76 6.34 29.69
CA PRO A 212 -21.41 6.72 30.15
C PRO A 212 -20.30 6.20 29.23
N GLU A 213 -19.33 7.04 28.86
CA GLU A 213 -18.19 6.70 27.96
C GLU A 213 -17.75 5.24 28.09
N ARG A 214 -17.72 4.51 26.97
CA ARG A 214 -17.31 3.10 26.96
C ARG A 214 -15.83 3.00 26.66
N GLN A 215 -15.16 2.10 27.38
CA GLN A 215 -13.84 1.63 26.96
C GLN A 215 -13.98 0.79 25.69
N LEU A 216 -12.91 0.74 24.89
CA LEU A 216 -12.84 -0.16 23.75
C LEU A 216 -13.09 -1.60 24.24
N PRO A 217 -13.98 -2.38 23.60
CA PRO A 217 -14.36 -3.71 24.10
C PRO A 217 -13.26 -4.77 23.87
N TYR A 218 -12.11 -4.35 23.35
CA TYR A 218 -10.94 -5.17 23.09
C TYR A 218 -9.66 -4.39 23.39
N ASP A 219 -8.58 -5.14 23.56
CA ASP A 219 -7.23 -4.60 23.56
C ASP A 219 -6.68 -4.61 22.11
N PRO A 220 -6.30 -3.46 21.52
CA PRO A 220 -5.70 -3.41 20.17
C PRO A 220 -4.43 -4.24 20.01
N TRP A 221 -3.72 -4.52 21.11
CA TRP A 221 -2.56 -5.41 21.12
C TRP A 221 -2.88 -6.85 21.55
N SER A 222 -4.15 -7.27 21.49
CA SER A 222 -4.54 -8.66 21.69
C SER A 222 -5.34 -9.14 20.48
N THR A 223 -5.38 -10.45 20.25
CA THR A 223 -6.13 -11.02 19.13
C THR A 223 -7.61 -10.71 19.27
N HIS A 224 -8.16 -9.94 18.32
CA HIS A 224 -9.58 -9.62 18.30
C HIS A 224 -10.08 -9.43 16.85
N PRO A 225 -11.12 -10.18 16.42
CA PRO A 225 -11.70 -10.04 15.09
C PRO A 225 -12.65 -8.83 15.03
N ILE A 226 -12.39 -7.92 14.11
CA ILE A 226 -13.31 -6.84 13.74
C ILE A 226 -14.22 -7.35 12.62
N THR A 227 -15.51 -7.46 12.91
CA THR A 227 -16.53 -8.00 12.01
C THR A 227 -17.00 -6.96 10.99
N VAL A 228 -17.58 -7.40 9.86
CA VAL A 228 -18.24 -6.51 8.88
C VAL A 228 -19.33 -5.68 9.55
N LYS A 229 -20.14 -6.33 10.40
CA LYS A 229 -21.23 -5.67 11.12
C LYS A 229 -20.75 -4.51 11.99
N GLU A 230 -19.60 -4.63 12.65
CA GLU A 230 -19.01 -3.54 13.42
C GLU A 230 -18.59 -2.38 12.50
N ILE A 231 -17.89 -2.68 11.39
CA ILE A 231 -17.48 -1.65 10.42
C ILE A 231 -18.70 -0.91 9.86
N GLU A 232 -19.74 -1.63 9.45
CA GLU A 232 -20.97 -1.04 8.92
C GLU A 232 -21.74 -0.23 9.96
N THR A 233 -21.80 -0.69 11.22
CA THR A 233 -22.44 0.03 12.32
C THR A 233 -21.75 1.38 12.56
N VAL A 234 -20.42 1.36 12.59
CA VAL A 234 -19.60 2.56 12.84
C VAL A 234 -19.68 3.51 11.65
N ALA A 235 -19.59 3.00 10.41
CA ALA A 235 -19.78 3.80 9.20
C ALA A 235 -21.18 4.45 9.14
N ALA A 236 -22.24 3.71 9.49
CA ALA A 236 -23.60 4.24 9.54
C ALA A 236 -23.75 5.35 10.60
N HIS A 237 -23.15 5.17 11.78
CA HIS A 237 -23.11 6.21 12.82
C HIS A 237 -22.38 7.47 12.35
N GLN A 238 -21.29 7.31 11.61
CA GLN A 238 -20.51 8.40 11.02
C GLN A 238 -21.19 9.05 9.79
N GLY A 239 -22.37 8.57 9.37
CA GLY A 239 -23.06 9.05 8.17
C GLY A 239 -22.35 8.71 6.86
N VAL A 240 -21.45 7.73 6.88
CA VAL A 240 -20.64 7.32 5.73
C VAL A 240 -21.46 6.40 4.82
N LYS A 241 -21.38 6.67 3.51
CA LYS A 241 -21.76 5.74 2.46
C LYS A 241 -20.53 5.43 1.62
N PHE A 242 -20.18 4.16 1.53
CA PHE A 242 -19.09 3.68 0.69
C PHE A 242 -19.46 3.82 -0.78
N ARG A 243 -18.44 4.03 -1.61
CA ARG A 243 -18.54 4.17 -3.06
C ARG A 243 -17.33 3.49 -3.69
N GLN A 244 -17.52 3.04 -4.93
CA GLN A 244 -16.44 2.48 -5.72
C GLN A 244 -15.24 3.43 -5.82
N GLY A 245 -14.04 2.88 -5.62
CA GLY A 245 -12.78 3.62 -5.61
C GLY A 245 -12.44 4.26 -4.26
N ASP A 246 -13.28 4.10 -3.23
CA ASP A 246 -12.95 4.58 -1.89
C ASP A 246 -11.68 3.88 -1.36
N ILE A 247 -10.88 4.64 -0.61
CA ILE A 247 -9.72 4.14 0.15
C ILE A 247 -10.20 4.00 1.59
N LEU A 248 -10.43 2.77 2.02
CA LEU A 248 -10.95 2.46 3.35
C LEU A 248 -9.81 2.54 4.38
N ILE A 249 -10.00 3.33 5.43
CA ILE A 249 -9.03 3.48 6.53
C ILE A 249 -9.72 3.13 7.85
N LEU A 250 -9.19 2.16 8.58
CA LEU A 250 -9.74 1.71 9.86
C LEU A 250 -8.88 2.24 11.01
N ARG A 251 -9.51 2.90 11.99
CA ARG A 251 -8.88 3.21 13.27
C ARG A 251 -9.33 2.20 14.32
N VAL A 252 -8.42 1.29 14.67
CA VAL A 252 -8.64 0.15 15.57
C VAL A 252 -7.88 0.34 16.90
N GLY A 253 -6.95 1.30 16.98
CA GLY A 253 -6.42 1.83 18.23
C GLY A 253 -5.01 1.39 18.61
N PHE A 254 -4.28 0.75 17.70
CA PHE A 254 -2.90 0.32 17.96
C PHE A 254 -1.98 1.51 18.26
N ILE A 255 -2.02 2.55 17.41
CA ILE A 255 -1.14 3.72 17.54
C ILE A 255 -1.55 4.54 18.78
N LYS A 256 -2.85 4.71 19.03
CA LYS A 256 -3.35 5.33 20.27
C LYS A 256 -2.77 4.63 21.50
N LYS A 257 -2.94 3.30 21.58
CA LYS A 257 -2.42 2.51 22.70
C LYS A 257 -0.91 2.64 22.82
N TYR A 258 -0.18 2.61 21.70
CA TYR A 258 1.27 2.81 21.70
C TYR A 258 1.67 4.14 22.35
N HIS A 259 1.01 5.25 21.99
CA HIS A 259 1.30 6.56 22.57
C HIS A 259 0.97 6.65 24.07
N GLU A 260 -0.07 5.94 24.52
CA GLU A 260 -0.50 5.92 25.93
C GLU A 260 0.29 4.94 26.81
N SER A 261 0.92 3.92 26.23
CA SER A 261 1.73 2.95 26.95
C SER A 261 3.08 3.50 27.41
N THR A 262 3.60 2.93 28.48
CA THR A 262 4.97 3.17 28.98
C THR A 262 6.02 2.58 28.05
N GLN A 263 7.28 3.03 28.17
CA GLN A 263 8.40 2.46 27.40
C GLN A 263 8.56 0.95 27.63
N ASN A 264 8.42 0.48 28.87
CA ASN A 264 8.55 -0.94 29.20
C ASN A 264 7.47 -1.80 28.51
N GLU A 265 6.23 -1.32 28.43
CA GLU A 265 5.15 -2.02 27.73
C GLU A 265 5.40 -2.07 26.21
N ARG A 266 5.86 -0.95 25.61
CA ARG A 266 6.24 -0.91 24.19
C ARG A 266 7.40 -1.85 23.88
N ASP A 267 8.41 -1.88 24.74
CA ASP A 267 9.58 -2.73 24.58
C ASP A 267 9.26 -4.22 24.77
N ALA A 268 8.26 -4.54 25.58
CA ALA A 268 7.78 -5.91 25.80
C ALA A 268 6.94 -6.44 24.63
N LEU A 269 6.41 -5.56 23.76
CA LEU A 269 5.53 -5.95 22.65
C LEU A 269 6.21 -6.91 21.67
N VAL A 270 7.51 -6.74 21.41
CA VAL A 270 8.31 -7.63 20.54
C VAL A 270 8.79 -8.92 21.23
N SER A 271 8.60 -9.03 22.54
CA SER A 271 9.09 -10.16 23.35
C SER A 271 7.99 -11.17 23.69
N ARG A 272 6.77 -10.97 23.18
CA ARG A 272 5.61 -11.82 23.41
C ARG A 272 5.06 -12.29 22.06
N PRO A 273 4.19 -13.33 22.03
CA PRO A 273 3.56 -13.76 20.79
C PRO A 273 2.87 -12.60 20.09
N GLU A 274 3.04 -12.49 18.76
CA GLU A 274 2.33 -11.47 18.00
C GLU A 274 0.82 -11.71 18.11
N GLN A 275 0.11 -10.71 18.61
CA GLN A 275 -1.33 -10.73 18.80
C GLN A 275 -1.87 -9.32 18.54
N PHE A 276 -2.79 -9.19 17.59
CA PHE A 276 -3.32 -7.90 17.17
C PHE A 276 -4.80 -7.99 16.85
N ALA A 277 -5.53 -6.91 17.16
CA ALA A 277 -6.86 -6.72 16.66
C ALA A 277 -6.79 -6.39 15.16
N GLY A 278 -7.83 -6.72 14.41
CA GLY A 278 -7.87 -6.44 12.98
C GLY A 278 -9.07 -7.08 12.31
N ILE A 279 -9.25 -6.85 11.01
CA ILE A 279 -10.38 -7.43 10.28
C ILE A 279 -10.37 -8.96 10.36
N GLU A 280 -11.55 -9.55 10.46
CA GLU A 280 -11.68 -11.01 10.43
C GLU A 280 -11.41 -11.58 9.04
N GLN A 281 -10.95 -12.84 8.99
CA GLN A 281 -10.65 -13.56 7.75
C GLN A 281 -11.84 -14.33 7.17
N SER A 282 -13.06 -13.78 7.29
CA SER A 282 -14.29 -14.43 6.84
C SER A 282 -14.58 -14.15 5.36
N ASP A 283 -15.38 -15.01 4.72
CA ASP A 283 -15.91 -14.71 3.37
C ASP A 283 -16.86 -13.51 3.38
N GLU A 284 -17.50 -13.22 4.51
CA GLU A 284 -18.31 -12.01 4.69
C GLU A 284 -17.43 -10.75 4.57
N MET A 285 -16.27 -10.73 5.24
CA MET A 285 -15.28 -9.65 5.10
C MET A 285 -14.77 -9.54 3.67
N LYS A 286 -14.51 -10.68 3.00
CA LYS A 286 -14.08 -10.65 1.60
C LYS A 286 -15.14 -10.02 0.69
N ARG A 287 -16.41 -10.39 0.88
CA ARG A 287 -17.56 -9.80 0.17
C ARG A 287 -17.67 -8.32 0.44
N PHE A 288 -17.56 -7.92 1.70
CA PHE A 288 -17.64 -6.52 2.08
C PHE A 288 -16.57 -5.69 1.37
N LEU A 289 -15.31 -6.11 1.42
CA LEU A 289 -14.21 -5.38 0.80
C LEU A 289 -14.34 -5.33 -0.73
N TRP A 290 -14.57 -6.48 -1.36
CA TRP A 290 -14.62 -6.56 -2.82
C TRP A 290 -15.87 -5.90 -3.41
N ASN A 291 -17.06 -6.15 -2.85
CA ASN A 291 -18.33 -5.67 -3.42
C ASN A 291 -18.55 -4.16 -3.20
N ASN A 292 -17.91 -3.54 -2.20
CA ASN A 292 -17.84 -2.08 -2.11
C ASN A 292 -16.85 -1.48 -3.12
N HIS A 293 -16.03 -2.33 -3.77
CA HIS A 293 -15.02 -1.93 -4.76
C HIS A 293 -14.07 -0.88 -4.20
N PHE A 294 -13.47 -1.15 -3.03
CA PHE A 294 -12.42 -0.30 -2.49
C PHE A 294 -11.18 -0.35 -3.37
N ALA A 295 -10.52 0.79 -3.55
CA ALA A 295 -9.25 0.86 -4.28
C ALA A 295 -8.07 0.39 -3.43
N ALA A 296 -8.16 0.57 -2.11
CA ALA A 296 -7.17 0.15 -1.13
C ALA A 296 -7.81 0.06 0.26
N VAL A 297 -7.18 -0.69 1.17
CA VAL A 297 -7.57 -0.77 2.57
C VAL A 297 -6.34 -0.51 3.45
N ALA A 298 -6.50 0.32 4.48
CA ALA A 298 -5.46 0.64 5.43
C ALA A 298 -6.00 0.62 6.86
N SER A 299 -5.09 0.48 7.83
CA SER A 299 -5.42 0.62 9.24
C SER A 299 -4.25 1.17 10.05
N ASP A 300 -4.52 1.55 11.29
CA ASP A 300 -3.46 1.83 12.27
C ASP A 300 -2.82 0.57 12.85
N GLN A 301 -3.29 -0.64 12.46
CA GLN A 301 -2.78 -1.91 12.95
C GLN A 301 -1.52 -2.36 12.20
N PRO A 302 -0.68 -3.22 12.82
CA PRO A 302 0.53 -3.76 12.20
C PRO A 302 0.34 -4.90 11.21
N ALA A 303 -0.88 -5.43 11.08
CA ALA A 303 -1.16 -6.62 10.27
C ALA A 303 -2.45 -6.48 9.43
N LEU A 304 -3.18 -5.36 9.51
CA LEU A 304 -4.55 -5.16 9.01
C LEU A 304 -5.61 -6.17 9.52
N GLU A 305 -5.43 -7.46 9.25
CA GLU A 305 -6.22 -8.59 9.73
C GLU A 305 -5.91 -8.94 11.19
N ARG A 306 -6.86 -9.58 11.88
CA ARG A 306 -6.59 -10.07 13.24
C ARG A 306 -5.42 -11.06 13.21
N TRP A 307 -4.53 -10.95 14.18
CA TRP A 307 -3.36 -11.82 14.26
C TRP A 307 -3.30 -12.56 15.59
N PRO A 308 -2.93 -13.86 15.62
CA PRO A 308 -2.61 -14.72 14.46
C PRO A 308 -3.84 -14.99 13.59
N THR A 309 -3.67 -15.55 12.40
CA THR A 309 -4.80 -16.03 11.59
C THR A 309 -5.46 -17.25 12.26
N PRO A 310 -6.80 -17.40 12.25
CA PRO A 310 -7.48 -18.58 12.76
C PRO A 310 -6.99 -19.87 12.07
N GLU A 311 -6.90 -20.97 12.83
CA GLU A 311 -6.51 -22.27 12.30
C GLU A 311 -7.44 -22.71 11.16
N GLY A 312 -6.86 -23.23 10.07
CA GLY A 312 -7.61 -23.69 8.90
C GLY A 312 -8.12 -22.57 7.99
N THR A 313 -7.74 -21.31 8.23
CA THR A 313 -8.08 -20.19 7.34
C THR A 313 -6.82 -19.62 6.66
N PRO A 314 -6.87 -19.32 5.36
CA PRO A 314 -5.79 -18.58 4.69
C PRO A 314 -5.65 -17.17 5.26
N HIS A 315 -4.44 -16.61 5.25
CA HIS A 315 -4.23 -15.18 5.55
C HIS A 315 -5.06 -14.31 4.61
N MET A 316 -5.70 -13.26 5.14
CA MET A 316 -6.43 -12.29 4.33
C MET A 316 -5.52 -11.57 3.34
N HIS A 317 -4.24 -11.37 3.69
CA HIS A 317 -3.21 -10.86 2.77
C HIS A 317 -3.14 -11.62 1.44
N GLN A 318 -3.28 -12.95 1.44
CA GLN A 318 -3.24 -13.75 0.20
C GLN A 318 -4.39 -13.38 -0.74
N THR A 319 -5.56 -13.07 -0.17
CA THR A 319 -6.73 -12.65 -0.94
C THR A 319 -6.55 -11.21 -1.42
N ILE A 320 -6.27 -10.28 -0.51
CA ILE A 320 -6.22 -8.85 -0.82
C ILE A 320 -5.08 -8.52 -1.79
N LEU A 321 -3.85 -8.98 -1.53
CA LEU A 321 -2.71 -8.73 -2.41
C LEU A 321 -2.64 -9.73 -3.57
N GLY A 322 -2.67 -11.03 -3.26
CA GLY A 322 -2.43 -12.08 -4.25
C GLY A 322 -3.56 -12.27 -5.25
N LEU A 323 -4.82 -12.20 -4.84
CA LEU A 323 -5.97 -12.43 -5.73
C LEU A 323 -6.53 -11.14 -6.34
N TRP A 324 -6.55 -10.05 -5.57
CA TRP A 324 -7.20 -8.81 -5.99
C TRP A 324 -6.25 -7.73 -6.48
N GLY A 325 -4.99 -7.80 -6.05
CA GLY A 325 -4.03 -6.74 -6.27
C GLY A 325 -4.42 -5.45 -5.56
N MET A 326 -5.03 -5.56 -4.37
CA MET A 326 -5.45 -4.42 -3.57
C MET A 326 -4.36 -4.02 -2.57
N PRO A 327 -3.93 -2.73 -2.53
CA PRO A 327 -2.97 -2.27 -1.54
C PRO A 327 -3.44 -2.46 -0.09
N ILE A 328 -2.52 -2.92 0.76
CA ILE A 328 -2.68 -2.99 2.21
C ILE A 328 -1.85 -1.91 2.88
N GLY A 329 -2.48 -1.05 3.67
CA GLY A 329 -1.84 -0.02 4.47
C GLY A 329 -1.76 -0.43 5.94
N GLU A 330 -0.56 -0.44 6.50
CA GLU A 330 -0.35 -0.78 7.91
C GLU A 330 0.22 0.41 8.68
N MET A 331 -0.12 0.50 9.96
CA MET A 331 0.37 1.53 10.90
C MET A 331 0.23 2.96 10.37
N PHE A 332 -0.90 3.29 9.72
CA PHE A 332 -1.20 4.68 9.36
C PHE A 332 -1.53 5.47 10.62
N ASP A 333 -0.83 6.59 10.85
CA ASP A 333 -1.10 7.47 11.99
C ASP A 333 -2.35 8.31 11.72
N VAL A 334 -3.48 7.85 12.25
CA VAL A 334 -4.80 8.44 12.05
C VAL A 334 -5.33 9.16 13.28
N GLU A 335 -4.49 9.40 14.31
CA GLU A 335 -4.94 10.08 15.53
C GLU A 335 -5.38 11.51 15.22
N LYS A 336 -4.55 12.26 14.48
CA LYS A 336 -4.91 13.63 14.08
C LYS A 336 -6.08 13.65 13.10
N LEU A 337 -6.21 12.62 12.26
CA LEU A 337 -7.33 12.49 11.33
C LEU A 337 -8.66 12.29 12.08
N SER A 338 -8.68 11.42 13.10
CA SER A 338 -9.83 11.20 13.98
C SER A 338 -10.30 12.50 14.63
N GLU A 339 -9.39 13.31 15.14
CA GLU A 339 -9.71 14.63 15.71
C GLU A 339 -10.39 15.55 14.68
N VAL A 340 -9.80 15.68 13.49
CA VAL A 340 -10.35 16.55 12.44
C VAL A 340 -11.71 16.05 11.94
N CYS A 341 -11.88 14.74 11.79
CA CYS A 341 -13.18 14.16 11.43
C CYS A 341 -14.25 14.45 12.48
N ALA A 342 -13.91 14.36 13.77
CA ALA A 342 -14.83 14.66 14.84
C ALA A 342 -15.16 16.15 14.95
N GLU A 343 -14.17 17.03 14.77
CA GLU A 343 -14.36 18.49 14.74
C GLU A 343 -15.29 18.91 13.60
N THR A 344 -15.16 18.28 12.44
CA THR A 344 -15.89 18.66 11.21
C THR A 344 -17.19 17.89 10.99
N GLY A 345 -17.38 16.78 11.72
CA GLY A 345 -18.44 15.81 11.44
C GLY A 345 -18.29 15.08 10.09
N ARG A 346 -17.14 15.19 9.42
CA ARG A 346 -16.87 14.58 8.11
C ARG A 346 -15.84 13.47 8.25
N TYR A 347 -16.25 12.24 7.90
CA TYR A 347 -15.36 11.06 7.89
C TYR A 347 -14.96 10.62 6.49
N THR A 348 -15.15 11.52 5.52
CA THR A 348 -14.68 11.40 4.14
C THR A 348 -13.82 12.62 3.82
N PHE A 349 -12.77 12.40 3.04
CA PHE A 349 -11.74 13.40 2.71
C PHE A 349 -11.08 13.02 1.38
N PHE A 350 -10.35 13.95 0.78
CA PHE A 350 -9.48 13.60 -0.34
C PHE A 350 -8.21 12.98 0.24
N PHE A 351 -7.91 11.75 -0.15
CA PHE A 351 -6.69 11.05 0.22
C PHE A 351 -5.68 11.13 -0.91
N SER A 352 -4.42 11.33 -0.58
CA SER A 352 -3.30 11.26 -1.51
C SER A 352 -2.12 10.54 -0.86
N SER A 353 -1.53 9.61 -1.60
CA SER A 353 -0.34 8.88 -1.20
C SER A 353 0.55 8.56 -2.40
N TRP A 354 1.85 8.75 -2.20
CA TRP A 354 2.87 8.57 -3.23
C TRP A 354 4.03 7.75 -2.66
N PRO A 355 4.00 6.41 -2.79
CA PRO A 355 5.09 5.56 -2.33
C PRO A 355 6.40 5.89 -3.07
N LEU A 356 7.52 5.51 -2.47
CA LEU A 356 8.82 5.60 -3.10
C LEU A 356 8.84 4.74 -4.38
N PRO A 357 9.39 5.25 -5.50
CA PRO A 357 9.47 4.52 -6.76
C PRO A 357 10.61 3.50 -6.74
N ILE A 358 10.53 2.52 -5.84
CA ILE A 358 11.51 1.44 -5.70
C ILE A 358 11.24 0.40 -6.79
N ILE A 359 12.05 0.41 -7.84
CA ILE A 359 11.92 -0.52 -8.97
C ILE A 359 12.02 -1.97 -8.47
N GLY A 360 10.94 -2.72 -8.67
CA GLY A 360 10.83 -4.11 -8.23
C GLY A 360 10.64 -4.29 -6.72
N GLY A 361 10.50 -3.18 -5.96
CA GLY A 361 10.26 -3.20 -4.53
C GLY A 361 8.90 -3.78 -4.18
N CYS A 362 8.81 -4.45 -3.03
CA CYS A 362 7.57 -5.06 -2.56
C CYS A 362 6.70 -4.16 -1.69
N ALA A 363 7.23 -3.05 -1.17
CA ALA A 363 6.51 -2.14 -0.29
C ALA A 363 7.22 -0.79 -0.24
N SER A 364 6.58 0.19 0.39
CA SER A 364 7.16 1.50 0.65
C SER A 364 6.48 2.17 1.85
N PRO A 365 7.18 3.05 2.60
CA PRO A 365 6.51 4.10 3.36
C PRO A 365 5.45 4.81 2.51
N PRO A 366 4.28 5.17 3.07
CA PRO A 366 3.14 5.51 2.24
C PRO A 366 3.19 6.95 1.73
N ASN A 367 3.82 7.88 2.48
CA ASN A 367 3.74 9.31 2.20
C ASN A 367 2.28 9.75 2.00
N ALA A 368 1.43 9.39 2.96
CA ALA A 368 -0.01 9.56 2.90
C ALA A 368 -0.49 10.83 3.60
N ALA A 369 -1.49 11.49 3.03
CA ALA A 369 -2.14 12.66 3.59
C ALA A 369 -3.63 12.70 3.26
N ALA A 370 -4.41 13.29 4.18
CA ALA A 370 -5.82 13.61 3.99
C ALA A 370 -6.02 15.12 3.85
N TYR A 371 -6.95 15.53 2.98
CA TYR A 371 -7.30 16.93 2.70
C TYR A 371 -8.82 17.13 2.82
N PHE A 372 -9.22 18.16 3.57
CA PHE A 372 -10.63 18.46 3.91
C PHE A 372 -11.15 19.74 3.29
#